data_AF-A0A1Y0MNR1-F1
#
_entry.id   AF-A0A1Y0MNR1-F1
#
_cell.length_a   1.000
_cell.length_b   1.000
_cell.length_c   1.000
_cell.angle_alpha   90.00
_cell.angle_beta   90.00
_cell.angle_gamma   90.00
#
_symmetry.space_group_name_H-M   'P 1'
#
loop_
_entity.id
_entity.type
_entity.pdbx_description
1 polymer ?
#
loop_
_entity_poly.entity_id
_entity_poly.type
_entity_poly.pdbx_seq_one_letter_code
_entity_poly.pdbx_strand_id
1 'polypeptide(L)' 'MELYDFDTVLSFGQHKGETVAEAMQNNPTYIAWCYDNIVDFFITDGAWAALSLHKELEDALGSI' A
#
# COMPACT_ATOMS: atom_id res chain seq x y z
N MET A 1 6.65 -3.94 -15.76
CA MET A 1 7.02 -3.36 -14.46
C MET A 1 6.27 -2.04 -14.38
N GLU A 2 5.22 -2.01 -13.57
CA GLU A 2 4.37 -0.83 -13.40
C GLU A 2 4.73 -0.22 -12.05
N LEU A 3 5.01 1.08 -12.05
CA LEU A 3 5.34 1.84 -10.84
C LEU A 3 4.07 2.55 -10.38
N TYR A 4 3.59 2.19 -9.19
CA TYR A 4 2.36 2.68 -8.63
C TYR A 4 2.60 3.95 -7.81
N ASP A 5 1.99 5.05 -8.22
CA ASP A 5 1.87 6.30 -7.46
C ASP A 5 0.48 6.44 -6.83
N PHE A 6 0.21 7.55 -6.16
CA PHE A 6 -1.06 7.79 -5.47
C PHE A 6 -2.29 7.77 -6.38
N ASP A 7 -2.14 8.20 -7.64
CA ASP A 7 -3.24 8.32 -8.61
C ASP A 7 -3.39 7.05 -9.48
N THR A 8 -2.47 6.10 -9.35
CA THR A 8 -2.50 4.84 -10.10
C THR A 8 -3.70 3.99 -9.66
N VAL A 9 -4.55 3.64 -10.63
CA VAL A 9 -5.73 2.79 -10.38
C VAL A 9 -5.31 1.31 -10.35
N LEU A 10 -5.64 0.63 -9.26
CA LEU A 10 -5.38 -0.78 -9.10
C LEU A 10 -6.25 -1.60 -10.07
N SER A 11 -5.61 -2.39 -10.92
CA SER A 11 -6.29 -3.24 -11.92
C SER A 11 -6.62 -4.65 -11.40
N PHE A 12 -6.25 -4.96 -10.16
CA PHE A 12 -6.31 -6.29 -9.54
C PHE A 12 -6.74 -6.22 -8.07
N GLY A 13 -6.95 -7.40 -7.48
CA GLY A 13 -7.10 -7.54 -6.03
C GLY A 13 -8.43 -7.03 -5.47
N GLN A 14 -8.47 -6.82 -4.15
CA GLN A 14 -9.66 -6.44 -3.40
C GLN A 14 -10.07 -4.98 -3.67
N HIS A 15 -9.08 -4.11 -3.85
CA HIS A 15 -9.24 -2.68 -4.09
C HIS A 15 -9.23 -2.34 -5.59
N LYS A 16 -9.65 -3.28 -6.45
CA LYS A 16 -9.66 -3.09 -7.91
C LYS A 16 -10.60 -1.94 -8.28
N GLY A 17 -10.08 -1.01 -9.08
CA GLY A 17 -10.82 0.18 -9.54
C GLY A 17 -10.67 1.39 -8.62
N GLU A 18 -10.02 1.23 -7.46
CA GLU A 18 -9.60 2.34 -6.61
C GLU A 18 -8.16 2.76 -6.96
N THR A 19 -7.84 4.01 -6.69
CA THR A 19 -6.48 4.52 -6.69
C THR A 19 -5.70 3.99 -5.49
N VAL A 20 -4.36 4.00 -5.57
CA VAL A 20 -3.50 3.67 -4.42
C VAL A 20 -3.83 4.55 -3.22
N ALA A 21 -4.09 5.84 -3.41
CA ALA A 21 -4.48 6.74 -2.32
C ALA A 21 -5.79 6.32 -1.64
N GLU A 22 -6.82 5.98 -2.42
CA GLU A 22 -8.10 5.50 -1.88
C GLU A 22 -7.93 4.17 -1.14
N ALA A 23 -7.17 3.23 -1.71
CA ALA A 23 -6.87 1.96 -1.08
C ALA A 23 -6.11 2.13 0.25
N MET A 24 -5.14 3.04 0.32
CA MET A 24 -4.44 3.37 1.57
C MET A 24 -5.36 3.99 2.62
N GLN A 25 -6.29 4.86 2.22
CA GLN A 25 -7.24 5.49 3.15
C GLN A 25 -8.26 4.49 3.68
N ASN A 26 -8.79 3.63 2.80
CA ASN A 26 -9.82 2.66 3.14
C ASN A 26 -9.25 1.45 3.89
N ASN A 27 -8.03 1.03 3.53
CA ASN A 27 -7.34 -0.13 4.09
C ASN A 27 -5.81 0.07 4.10
N PRO A 28 -5.27 0.74 5.13
CA PRO A 28 -3.86 1.13 5.18
C PRO A 28 -2.87 -0.04 5.06
N THR A 29 -3.24 -1.24 5.49
CA THR A 29 -2.37 -2.42 5.46
C THR A 29 -2.39 -3.13 4.11
N TYR A 30 -3.34 -2.83 3.22
CA TYR A 30 -3.48 -3.52 1.94
C TYR A 30 -2.28 -3.29 1.01
N ILE A 31 -1.86 -2.03 0.87
CA ILE A 31 -0.72 -1.71 -0.01
C ILE A 31 0.57 -2.28 0.54
N ALA A 32 0.75 -2.32 1.86
CA ALA A 32 1.88 -3.01 2.50
C ALA A 32 1.86 -4.51 2.19
N TRP A 33 0.69 -5.16 2.30
CA TRP A 33 0.54 -6.56 1.91
C TRP A 33 0.87 -6.79 0.43
N CYS A 34 0.38 -5.93 -0.47
CA CYS A 34 0.69 -6.01 -1.90
C CYS A 34 2.19 -5.89 -2.15
N TYR A 35 2.86 -4.96 -1.50
CA TYR A 35 4.31 -4.77 -1.60
C TYR A 35 5.09 -6.02 -1.15
N ASP A 36 4.68 -6.67 -0.06
CA ASP A 36 5.37 -7.87 0.46
C ASP A 36 5.03 -9.16 -0.31
N ASN A 37 3.85 -9.25 -0.93
CA ASN A 37 3.33 -10.51 -1.47
C ASN A 37 3.20 -10.55 -3.01
N ILE A 38 3.29 -9.40 -3.69
CA ILE A 38 3.15 -9.31 -5.15
C ILE A 38 4.49 -8.89 -5.74
N VAL A 39 5.14 -9.84 -6.42
CA VAL A 39 6.50 -9.71 -6.97
C VAL A 39 6.70 -8.48 -7.87
N ASP A 40 5.68 -8.10 -8.63
CA ASP A 40 5.74 -6.98 -9.59
C ASP A 40 5.03 -5.71 -9.09
N PHE A 41 4.81 -5.60 -7.78
CA PHE A 41 4.15 -4.43 -7.18
C PHE A 41 5.18 -3.45 -6.61
N PHE A 42 5.57 -2.48 -7.44
CA PHE A 42 6.52 -1.44 -7.07
C PHE A 42 5.78 -0.14 -6.82
N ILE A 43 6.09 0.54 -5.71
CA ILE A 43 5.47 1.83 -5.37
C ILE A 43 6.51 2.96 -5.38
N THR A 44 6.05 4.19 -5.60
CA THR A 44 6.91 5.37 -5.51
C THR A 44 7.38 5.64 -4.07
N ASP A 45 8.47 6.40 -3.92
CA ASP A 45 8.98 6.83 -2.61
C ASP A 45 7.92 7.60 -1.80
N GLY A 46 7.07 8.39 -2.46
CA GLY A 46 5.97 9.10 -1.82
C GLY A 46 4.95 8.14 -1.21
N ALA A 47 4.53 7.13 -1.98
CA ALA A 47 3.63 6.10 -1.50
C ALA A 47 4.27 5.27 -0.37
N TRP A 48 5.56 4.94 -0.47
CA TRP A 48 6.30 4.25 0.59
C TRP A 48 6.37 5.05 1.89
N ALA A 49 6.64 6.36 1.81
CA ALA A 49 6.67 7.24 2.97
C ALA A 49 5.29 7.30 3.67
N ALA A 50 4.20 7.34 2.89
CA ALA A 50 2.84 7.31 3.43
C ALA A 50 2.53 5.98 4.15
N LEU A 51 2.99 4.84 3.62
CA LEU A 51 2.83 3.54 4.29
C LEU A 51 3.61 3.44 5.60
N SER A 52 4.81 4.00 5.64
CA SER A 52 5.69 3.94 6.82
C SER A 52 5.04 4.62 8.03
N LEU A 53 4.29 5.71 7.82
CA LEU A 53 3.49 6.38 8.86
C LEU A 53 2.39 5.48 9.45
N HIS A 54 1.93 4.49 8.70
CA HIS A 54 0.95 3.51 9.17
C HIS A 54 1.60 2.26 9.77
N LYS A 55 2.81 1.88 9.34
CA LYS A 55 3.54 0.69 9.81
C LYS A 55 4.08 0.84 11.25
N GLU A 56 4.41 2.07 11.67
CA GLU A 56 4.75 2.35 13.08
C GLU A 56 3.61 1.97 14.05
N LEU A 57 2.36 1.90 13.57
CA LEU A 57 1.22 1.44 14.37
C LEU A 57 1.23 -0.09 14.57
N GLU A 58 1.69 -0.88 13.60
CA GLU A 58 1.78 -2.35 13.72
C GLU A 58 2.96 -2.78 14.60
N ASP A 59 4.12 -2.14 14.46
CA ASP A 59 5.27 -2.40 15.35
C ASP A 59 4.98 -1.96 16.80
N ALA A 60 4.15 -0.93 17.00
CA ALA A 60 3.69 -0.50 18.33
C ALA A 60 2.64 -1.45 18.95
N LEU A 61 1.90 -2.20 18.14
CA LEU A 61 0.89 -3.17 18.59
C LEU A 61 1.43 -4.62 18.66
N GLY A 62 2.59 -4.89 18.05
CA GLY A 62 3.26 -6.21 18.00
C GLY A 62 4.20 -6.53 19.16
N SER A 63 4.27 -5.70 20.20
CA SER A 63 4.98 -6.02 21.46
C SER A 63 4.02 -6.58 22.52
N ILE A 64 3.51 -7.79 22.33
CA ILE A 64 3.06 -8.71 23.40
C ILE A 64 3.56 -10.11 23.09
#